data_AF-A0A6J1MG36-F1
#
_entry.id   AF-A0A6J1MG36-F1
#
_cell.length_a   1.000
_cell.length_b   1.000
_cell.length_c   1.000
_cell.angle_alpha   90.00
_cell.angle_beta   90.00
_cell.angle_gamma   90.00
#
_symmetry.space_group_name_H-M   'P 1'
#
loop_
_entity.id
_entity.type
_entity.pdbx_description
1 polymer ?
#
loop_
_entity_poly.entity_id
_entity_poly.type
_entity_poly.pdbx_seq_one_letter_code
_entity_poly.pdbx_strand_id
1 'polypeptide(L)'
;MGLNITSIGGTMVNNHNCDVLLPKQVFIEEPLFQYHLADSKKFYSLMMIDPDAPPRIDGEFFLHMLKSNIPGLALNAKENSKTIGIDYRGYKPPAPPRGTGVHRYMSLLYEQLDGNNFLPNVPSSRTRFHLADWLRGKSLCGPVAATQFRVQF
;
A
#
# COMPACT_ATOMS: atom_id res chain seq x y z
N MET A 1 -6.91 11.16 8.44
CA MET A 1 -7.63 9.87 8.62
C MET A 1 -6.67 8.79 8.15
N GLY A 2 -6.48 7.73 8.95
CA GLY A 2 -5.27 6.89 8.83
C GLY A 2 -5.54 5.50 8.38
N LEU A 3 -4.72 5.04 7.45
CA LEU A 3 -4.52 3.62 7.21
C LEU A 3 -3.60 3.09 8.32
N ASN A 4 -3.99 2.01 8.98
CA ASN A 4 -3.13 1.31 9.93
C ASN A 4 -2.44 0.16 9.19
N ILE A 5 -1.15 -0.01 9.44
CA ILE A 5 -0.34 -1.11 8.93
C ILE A 5 0.27 -1.81 10.14
N THR A 6 0.00 -3.10 10.30
CA THR A 6 0.51 -3.89 11.42
C THR A 6 1.32 -5.06 10.87
N SER A 7 2.59 -5.15 11.26
CA SER A 7 3.43 -6.29 10.89
C SER A 7 2.97 -7.56 11.60
N ILE A 8 3.42 -8.73 11.11
CA ILE A 8 3.18 -10.02 11.77
C ILE A 8 3.74 -10.03 13.21
N GLY A 9 4.84 -9.30 13.46
CA GLY A 9 5.42 -9.13 14.79
C GLY A 9 4.69 -8.11 15.69
N GLY A 10 3.55 -7.56 15.25
CA GLY A 10 2.73 -6.63 16.02
C GLY A 10 3.20 -5.17 16.02
N THR A 11 4.22 -4.82 15.24
CA THR A 11 4.64 -3.43 15.08
C THR A 11 3.63 -2.69 14.21
N MET A 12 3.05 -1.61 14.72
CA MET A 12 2.01 -0.84 14.05
C MET A 12 2.52 0.52 13.58
N VAL A 13 2.15 0.89 12.36
CA VAL A 13 2.26 2.24 11.80
C VAL A 13 0.85 2.78 11.57
N ASN A 14 0.56 3.95 12.13
CA ASN A 14 -0.73 4.64 12.05
C ASN A 14 -0.51 6.17 12.02
N ASN A 15 -1.56 6.97 12.19
CA ASN A 15 -1.42 8.44 12.14
C ASN A 15 -0.52 9.05 13.21
N HIS A 16 -0.29 8.37 14.34
CA HIS A 16 0.50 8.90 15.45
C HIS A 16 2.01 8.73 15.23
N ASN A 17 2.41 7.77 14.41
CA ASN A 17 3.81 7.46 14.10
C ASN A 17 4.04 7.30 12.59
N CYS A 18 3.20 7.97 11.78
CA CYS A 18 3.41 8.05 10.35
C CYS A 18 4.83 8.56 10.08
N ASP A 19 5.50 8.00 9.08
CA ASP A 19 6.87 8.34 8.68
C ASP A 19 7.98 7.86 9.63
N VAL A 20 7.65 6.98 10.59
CA VAL A 20 8.62 6.36 11.50
C VAL A 20 9.69 5.55 10.73
N LEU A 21 10.95 5.69 11.15
CA LEU A 21 12.06 4.87 10.67
C LEU A 21 12.07 3.51 11.40
N LEU A 22 12.00 2.44 10.64
CA LEU A 22 11.93 1.07 11.16
C LEU A 22 13.04 0.19 10.57
N PRO A 23 13.49 -0.84 11.33
CA PRO A 23 14.34 -1.88 10.77
C PRO A 23 13.64 -2.59 9.60
N LYS A 24 14.38 -2.93 8.54
CA LYS A 24 13.82 -3.62 7.36
C LYS A 24 13.14 -4.95 7.69
N GLN A 25 13.54 -5.59 8.79
CA GLN A 25 13.00 -6.86 9.26
C GLN A 25 11.53 -6.75 9.70
N VAL A 26 11.07 -5.56 10.09
CA VAL A 26 9.71 -5.35 10.61
C VAL A 26 8.65 -5.74 9.57
N PHE A 27 8.89 -5.47 8.29
CA PHE A 27 7.93 -5.70 7.21
C PHE A 27 8.47 -6.69 6.16
N ILE A 28 9.15 -7.75 6.59
CA ILE A 28 9.56 -8.86 5.70
C ILE A 28 8.35 -9.58 5.10
N GLU A 29 7.29 -9.74 5.89
CA GLU A 29 6.01 -10.32 5.46
C GLU A 29 4.98 -9.22 5.13
N GLU A 30 3.98 -9.55 4.32
CA GLU A 30 2.87 -8.64 4.01
C GLU A 30 2.17 -8.24 5.31
N PRO A 31 2.09 -6.93 5.64
CA PRO A 31 1.41 -6.50 6.85
C PRO A 31 -0.11 -6.56 6.71
N LEU A 32 -0.79 -6.58 7.85
CA LEU A 32 -2.22 -6.34 7.93
C LEU A 32 -2.50 -4.86 7.69
N PHE A 33 -3.42 -4.56 6.77
CA PHE A 33 -3.91 -3.23 6.49
C PHE A 33 -5.32 -3.07 7.06
N GLN A 34 -5.53 -2.03 7.86
CA GLN A 34 -6.83 -1.73 8.47
C GLN A 34 -7.22 -0.28 8.24
N TYR A 35 -8.49 -0.08 7.89
CA TYR A 35 -9.09 1.23 7.74
C TYR A 35 -10.45 1.24 8.44
N HIS A 36 -10.47 1.78 9.66
CA HIS A 36 -11.64 1.73 10.55
C HIS A 36 -12.84 2.54 10.04
N LEU A 37 -12.61 3.47 9.10
CA LEU A 37 -13.66 4.26 8.46
C LEU A 37 -14.10 3.66 7.11
N ALA A 38 -13.68 2.43 6.78
CA ALA A 38 -14.13 1.74 5.58
C ALA A 38 -15.64 1.46 5.65
N ASP A 39 -16.35 1.80 4.58
CA ASP A 39 -17.75 1.43 4.40
C ASP A 39 -17.82 -0.07 4.12
N SER A 40 -18.56 -0.80 4.97
CA SER A 40 -18.66 -2.26 4.89
C SER A 40 -19.28 -2.77 3.58
N LYS A 41 -20.00 -1.91 2.85
CA LYS A 41 -20.67 -2.26 1.58
C LYS A 41 -19.80 -1.95 0.34
N LYS A 42 -18.66 -1.31 0.52
CA LYS A 42 -17.78 -0.89 -0.58
C LYS A 42 -16.57 -1.80 -0.71
N PHE A 43 -15.86 -1.63 -1.82
CA PHE A 43 -14.62 -2.32 -2.12
C PHE A 43 -13.49 -1.32 -2.31
N TYR A 44 -12.27 -1.76 -2.04
CA TYR A 44 -11.10 -0.90 -2.01
C TYR A 44 -9.91 -1.52 -2.75
N SER A 45 -9.08 -0.63 -3.29
CA SER A 45 -7.78 -0.94 -3.88
C SER A 45 -6.67 -0.35 -3.02
N LEU A 46 -5.63 -1.15 -2.78
CA LEU A 46 -4.48 -0.80 -1.97
C LEU A 46 -3.21 -0.90 -2.81
N MET A 47 -2.41 0.15 -2.78
CA MET A 47 -1.09 0.19 -3.39
C MET A 47 -0.04 0.47 -2.33
N MET A 48 1.12 -0.16 -2.48
CA MET A 48 2.32 0.19 -1.73
C MET A 48 3.42 0.57 -2.72
N ILE A 49 3.99 1.75 -2.56
CA ILE A 49 4.94 2.35 -3.49
C ILE A 49 6.16 2.94 -2.78
N ASP A 50 7.31 2.93 -3.45
CA ASP A 50 8.56 3.53 -2.99
C ASP A 50 9.03 4.59 -4.02
N PRO A 51 8.98 5.90 -3.72
CA PRO A 51 9.46 6.96 -4.59
C PRO A 51 10.99 7.15 -4.55
N ASP A 52 11.67 6.48 -3.62
CA ASP A 52 13.10 6.67 -3.34
C ASP A 52 13.96 5.57 -3.98
N ALA A 53 13.33 4.60 -4.66
CA ALA A 53 14.00 3.56 -5.44
C ALA A 53 14.86 4.17 -6.56
N PRO A 54 16.11 3.71 -6.76
CA PRO A 54 16.97 4.22 -7.82
C PRO A 54 16.52 3.75 -9.22
N PRO A 55 16.65 4.59 -10.26
CA PRO A 55 16.99 6.02 -10.19
C PRO A 55 15.85 6.84 -9.56
N ARG A 56 16.19 7.80 -8.70
CA ARG A 56 15.22 8.70 -8.05
C ARG A 56 14.72 9.72 -9.08
N ILE A 57 13.67 9.36 -9.80
CA ILE A 57 13.02 10.20 -10.83
C ILE A 57 11.65 10.64 -10.30
N ASP A 58 11.38 11.94 -10.33
CA ASP A 58 10.11 12.49 -9.86
C ASP A 58 8.93 11.90 -10.65
N GLY A 59 7.92 11.44 -9.90
CA GLY A 59 6.73 10.82 -10.47
C GLY A 59 6.90 9.35 -10.90
N GLU A 60 8.10 8.78 -10.76
CA GLU A 60 8.35 7.35 -10.85
C GLU A 60 8.40 6.71 -9.47
N PHE A 61 7.79 5.53 -9.34
CA PHE A 61 7.78 4.77 -8.12
C PHE A 61 8.22 3.33 -8.38
N PHE A 62 8.69 2.65 -7.34
CA PHE A 62 8.73 1.20 -7.30
C PHE A 62 7.44 0.64 -6.69
N LEU A 63 6.72 -0.22 -7.42
CA LEU A 63 5.47 -0.84 -6.98
C LEU A 63 5.76 -2.09 -6.13
N HIS A 64 5.63 -1.93 -4.81
CA HIS A 64 5.77 -3.01 -3.84
C HIS A 64 4.55 -3.93 -3.83
N MET A 65 3.35 -3.38 -3.98
CA MET A 65 2.11 -4.15 -3.94
C MET A 65 0.99 -3.44 -4.69
N LEU A 66 0.14 -4.22 -5.36
CA LEU A 66 -1.15 -3.81 -5.90
C LEU A 66 -2.18 -4.90 -5.58
N LYS A 67 -3.11 -4.59 -4.69
CA LYS A 67 -4.23 -5.45 -4.28
C LYS A 67 -5.53 -4.71 -4.54
N SER A 68 -6.54 -5.40 -5.08
CA SER A 68 -7.87 -4.82 -5.30
C SER A 68 -8.97 -5.73 -4.75
N ASN A 69 -10.23 -5.29 -4.90
CA ASN A 69 -11.41 -6.01 -4.45
C ASN A 69 -11.33 -6.39 -2.97
N ILE A 70 -10.73 -5.52 -2.17
CA ILE A 70 -10.67 -5.66 -0.72
C ILE A 70 -12.05 -5.25 -0.18
N PRO A 71 -12.83 -6.15 0.45
CA PRO A 71 -14.11 -5.78 1.03
C PRO A 71 -13.91 -4.79 2.18
N GLY A 72 -14.70 -3.71 2.24
CA GLY A 72 -14.61 -2.74 3.32
C GLY A 72 -14.86 -3.33 4.71
N LEU A 73 -15.73 -4.35 4.79
CA LEU A 73 -15.95 -5.14 6.02
C LEU A 73 -14.67 -5.84 6.48
N ALA A 74 -13.79 -6.27 5.56
CA ALA A 74 -12.52 -6.88 5.93
C ALA A 74 -11.48 -5.83 6.40
N LEU A 75 -11.56 -4.60 5.90
CA LEU A 75 -10.68 -3.50 6.32
C LEU A 75 -11.05 -2.90 7.68
N ASN A 76 -12.33 -2.92 8.05
CA ASN A 76 -12.81 -2.39 9.32
C ASN A 76 -12.82 -3.43 10.46
N ALA A 77 -12.60 -4.71 10.14
CA ALA A 77 -12.60 -5.79 11.13
C ALA A 77 -11.34 -5.75 12.02
N LYS A 78 -11.55 -5.88 13.33
CA LYS A 78 -10.48 -5.90 14.33
C LYS A 78 -9.72 -7.23 14.41
N GLU A 79 -10.34 -8.32 13.98
CA GLU A 79 -9.84 -9.69 14.20
C GLU A 79 -9.16 -10.32 12.98
N ASN A 80 -9.06 -9.60 11.87
CA ASN A 80 -8.42 -10.15 10.69
C ASN A 80 -6.91 -10.27 10.90
N SER A 81 -6.36 -11.45 10.65
CA SER A 81 -4.91 -11.69 10.67
C SER A 81 -4.22 -11.32 9.35
N LYS A 82 -5.01 -11.08 8.28
CA LYS A 82 -4.51 -10.73 6.94
C LYS A 82 -5.49 -9.85 6.17
N THR A 83 -4.96 -9.11 5.21
CA THR A 83 -5.77 -8.31 4.28
C THR A 83 -6.28 -9.18 3.13
N ILE A 84 -7.61 -9.32 3.02
CA ILE A 84 -8.27 -10.17 2.01
C ILE A 84 -8.55 -9.33 0.75
N GLY A 85 -8.17 -9.83 -0.42
CA GLY A 85 -8.41 -9.20 -1.72
C GLY A 85 -7.77 -10.00 -2.85
N ILE A 86 -7.76 -9.45 -4.05
CA ILE A 86 -7.10 -10.02 -5.22
C ILE A 86 -5.73 -9.37 -5.41
N ASP A 87 -4.69 -10.19 -5.38
CA ASP A 87 -3.30 -9.78 -5.62
C ASP A 87 -3.01 -9.69 -7.12
N TYR A 88 -2.88 -8.47 -7.65
CA TYR A 88 -2.45 -8.22 -9.03
C TYR A 88 -0.93 -8.06 -9.13
N ARG A 89 -0.33 -7.47 -8.09
CA ARG A 89 1.11 -7.53 -7.81
C ARG A 89 1.28 -7.84 -6.34
N GLY A 90 1.66 -9.08 -6.03
CA GLY A 90 1.89 -9.52 -4.66
C GLY A 90 2.96 -8.69 -3.96
N TYR A 91 2.89 -8.69 -2.63
CA TYR A 91 3.79 -7.95 -1.76
C TYR A 91 5.27 -8.23 -2.06
N LYS A 92 6.08 -7.17 -2.13
CA LYS A 92 7.54 -7.24 -2.13
C LYS A 92 8.04 -6.46 -0.91
N PRO A 93 8.86 -7.04 -0.03
CA PRO A 93 9.28 -6.34 1.18
C PRO A 93 10.21 -5.16 0.88
N PRO A 94 10.33 -4.21 1.83
CA PRO A 94 11.40 -3.21 1.84
C PRO A 94 12.78 -3.85 1.68
N ALA A 95 13.51 -3.41 0.66
CA ALA A 95 14.88 -3.85 0.39
C ALA A 95 15.69 -2.70 -0.21
N PRO A 96 15.83 -1.56 0.50
CA PRO A 96 16.60 -0.43 -0.01
C PRO A 96 18.05 -0.87 -0.24
N PRO A 97 18.65 -0.59 -1.41
CA PRO A 97 20.04 -0.97 -1.67
C PRO A 97 21.02 -0.28 -0.71
N ARG A 98 22.21 -0.87 -0.53
CA ARG A 98 23.29 -0.20 0.24
C ARG A 98 23.63 1.13 -0.41
N GLY A 99 23.76 2.17 0.42
CA GLY A 99 24.21 3.50 -0.02
C GLY A 99 23.15 4.35 -0.72
N THR A 100 21.90 3.88 -0.87
CA THR A 100 20.81 4.70 -1.43
C THR A 100 20.08 5.54 -0.40
N GLY A 101 20.47 5.44 0.88
CA GLY A 101 19.91 6.21 1.98
C GLY A 101 18.57 5.67 2.48
N VAL A 102 17.75 6.55 3.06
CA VAL A 102 16.43 6.21 3.58
C VAL A 102 15.41 6.21 2.43
N HIS A 103 14.54 5.21 2.43
CA HIS A 103 13.42 5.05 1.49
C HIS A 103 12.09 5.15 2.22
N ARG A 104 11.11 5.82 1.61
CA ARG A 104 9.72 5.89 2.06
C ARG A 104 8.91 4.79 1.41
N TYR A 105 8.10 4.11 2.20
CA TYR A 105 7.14 3.11 1.74
C TYR A 105 5.74 3.64 2.00
N MET A 106 5.11 4.14 0.95
CA MET A 106 3.81 4.78 1.00
C MET A 106 2.72 3.76 0.70
N SER A 107 1.75 3.62 1.58
CA SER A 107 0.56 2.81 1.35
C SER A 107 -0.65 3.71 1.12
N LEU A 108 -1.32 3.50 -0.02
CA LEU A 108 -2.41 4.33 -0.50
C LEU A 108 -3.65 3.48 -0.72
N LEU A 109 -4.75 3.84 -0.08
CA LEU A 109 -6.04 3.16 -0.20
C LEU A 109 -7.01 4.00 -1.03
N TYR A 110 -7.64 3.40 -2.03
CA TYR A 110 -8.63 4.01 -2.91
C TYR A 110 -9.94 3.23 -2.81
N GLU A 111 -11.05 3.95 -2.84
CA GLU A 111 -12.39 3.36 -2.95
C GLU A 111 -12.67 2.99 -4.41
N GLN A 112 -13.24 1.81 -4.64
CA GLN A 112 -13.65 1.33 -5.97
C GLN A 112 -15.09 1.73 -6.24
N LEU A 113 -15.30 2.56 -7.26
CA LEU A 113 -16.63 3.02 -7.66
C LEU A 113 -17.44 1.91 -8.35
N ASP A 114 -16.75 0.96 -9.00
CA ASP A 114 -17.37 -0.19 -9.67
C ASP A 114 -17.64 -1.39 -8.73
N GLY A 115 -17.52 -1.19 -7.41
CA GLY A 115 -17.67 -2.26 -6.43
C GLY A 115 -16.63 -3.37 -6.64
N ASN A 116 -17.05 -4.63 -6.62
CA ASN A 116 -16.18 -5.81 -6.77
C ASN A 116 -15.84 -6.18 -8.23
N ASN A 117 -16.34 -5.41 -9.21
CA ASN A 117 -16.05 -5.65 -10.63
C ASN A 117 -14.79 -4.91 -11.11
N PHE A 118 -14.05 -4.27 -10.20
CA PHE A 118 -12.85 -3.53 -10.55
C PHE A 118 -11.72 -4.49 -10.94
N LEU A 119 -11.33 -4.43 -12.22
CA LEU A 119 -10.25 -5.21 -12.81
C LEU A 119 -9.17 -4.26 -13.34
N PRO A 120 -8.13 -3.94 -12.54
CA PRO A 120 -7.06 -3.07 -12.99
C PRO A 120 -6.16 -3.76 -14.03
N ASN A 121 -5.62 -2.97 -14.95
CA ASN A 121 -4.46 -3.42 -15.72
C ASN A 121 -3.25 -3.55 -14.78
N VAL A 122 -2.54 -4.67 -14.92
CA VAL A 122 -1.35 -4.97 -14.11
C VAL A 122 -0.13 -4.33 -14.76
N PRO A 123 0.59 -3.42 -14.08
CA PRO A 123 1.83 -2.87 -14.61
C PRO A 123 2.83 -3.98 -14.90
N SER A 124 3.42 -4.01 -16.11
CA SER A 124 4.35 -5.07 -16.54
C SER A 124 5.64 -5.11 -15.73
N SER A 125 6.10 -3.94 -15.25
CA SER A 125 7.23 -3.79 -14.34
C SER A 125 6.79 -3.23 -12.98
N ARG A 126 7.60 -3.49 -11.96
CA ARG A 126 7.51 -2.80 -10.67
C ARG A 126 8.27 -1.47 -10.68
N THR A 127 9.32 -1.36 -11.48
CA THR A 127 10.11 -0.14 -11.62
C THR A 127 9.43 0.85 -12.56
N ARG A 128 9.76 2.15 -12.41
CA ARG A 128 9.22 3.23 -13.24
C ARG A 128 7.69 3.24 -13.29
N PHE A 129 7.06 2.88 -12.18
CA PHE A 129 5.61 2.90 -12.07
C PHE A 129 5.14 4.35 -11.94
N HIS A 130 4.30 4.82 -12.87
CA HIS A 130 3.70 6.14 -12.80
C HIS A 130 2.29 6.04 -12.21
N LEU A 131 2.14 6.41 -10.93
CA LEU A 131 0.87 6.31 -10.20
C LEU A 131 -0.24 7.14 -10.88
N ALA A 132 0.06 8.38 -11.29
CA ALA A 132 -0.92 9.27 -11.90
C ALA A 132 -1.45 8.73 -13.24
N ASP A 133 -0.56 8.21 -14.09
CA ASP A 133 -0.97 7.59 -15.35
C ASP A 133 -1.75 6.30 -15.13
N TRP A 134 -1.35 5.50 -14.12
CA TRP A 134 -2.11 4.32 -13.76
C TRP A 134 -3.49 4.67 -13.22
N LEU A 135 -3.67 5.74 -12.44
CA LEU A 135 -5.00 6.14 -11.95
C LEU A 135 -5.91 6.69 -13.05
N ARG A 136 -5.35 7.22 -14.14
CA ARG A 136 -6.12 7.88 -15.20
C ARG A 136 -7.18 6.94 -15.80
N GLY A 137 -8.42 7.42 -15.81
CA GLY A 137 -9.56 6.69 -16.40
C GLY A 137 -10.04 5.49 -15.59
N LYS A 138 -9.50 5.25 -14.38
CA LYS A 138 -10.00 4.21 -13.48
C LYS A 138 -11.12 4.74 -12.61
N SER A 139 -12.09 3.89 -12.33
CA SER A 139 -13.20 4.13 -11.40
C SER A 139 -12.72 4.01 -9.94
N LEU A 140 -11.72 4.80 -9.57
CA LEU A 140 -11.14 4.87 -8.22
C LEU A 140 -11.32 6.27 -7.66
N CYS A 141 -11.79 6.37 -6.42
CA CYS A 141 -11.85 7.60 -5.65
C CYS A 141 -10.79 7.59 -4.55
N GLY A 142 -10.01 8.66 -4.41
CA GLY A 142 -9.04 8.79 -3.33
C GLY A 142 -7.69 9.41 -3.72
N PRO A 143 -6.64 9.16 -2.93
CA PRO A 143 -6.62 8.21 -1.81
C PRO A 143 -7.56 8.62 -0.67
N VAL A 144 -8.37 7.67 -0.16
CA VAL A 144 -9.28 7.89 0.98
C VAL A 144 -8.58 7.69 2.33
N ALA A 145 -7.48 6.93 2.33
CA ALA A 145 -6.60 6.77 3.46
C ALA A 145 -5.17 6.53 2.96
N ALA A 146 -4.19 6.97 3.75
CA ALA A 146 -2.79 6.70 3.48
C ALA A 146 -2.01 6.63 4.79
N THR A 147 -0.86 5.97 4.73
CA THR A 147 0.19 6.07 5.74
C THR A 147 1.54 5.73 5.09
N GLN A 148 2.64 6.01 5.76
CA GLN A 148 3.97 5.63 5.29
C GLN A 148 4.89 5.28 6.45
N PHE A 149 5.94 4.52 6.15
CA PHE A 149 7.09 4.31 7.03
C PHE A 149 8.39 4.43 6.25
N ARG A 150 9.50 4.54 6.96
CA ARG A 150 10.85 4.67 6.38
C ARG A 150 11.70 3.45 6.72
N VAL A 151 12.55 3.04 5.78
CA VAL A 151 13.55 1.98 5.98
C VAL A 151 14.87 2.38 5.34
N GLN A 152 15.98 1.92 5.91
CA GLN A 152 17.32 1.98 5.33
C GLN A 152 17.97 0.60 5.35
N PHE A 153 19.07 0.43 4.61
CA PHE A 153 19.76 -0.87 4.50
C PHE A 153 20.21 -1.44 5.85
#